data_AF-A0A0T6UJJ8-F1
#
_entry.id   AF-A0A0T6UJJ8-F1
#
_cell.length_a   1.000
_cell.length_b   1.000
_cell.length_c   1.000
_cell.angle_alpha   90.00
_cell.angle_beta   90.00
_cell.angle_gamma   90.00
#
_symmetry.space_group_name_H-M   'P 1'
#
loop_
_entity.id
_entity.type
_entity.pdbx_description
1 polymer ?
#
loop_
_entity_poly.entity_id
_entity_poly.type
_entity_poly.pdbx_seq_one_letter_code
_entity_poly.pdbx_strand_id
1 'polypeptide(L)'
;MKHATPAKSFVCAALLALLSACASDAPEPTELSPAASAPVVEEPAVVPAHLRELSGSLLNVPASAEVEMALLAVDLRGRPHALLGDIRLRGTGEPLPFNLRFNPETFTRYQKVELRARVNQSGRLILRLPARTIMQPESQTLGSLSLVPAP
;
A
#
# COMPACT_ATOMS: atom_id res chain seq x y z
N MET A 1 -18.15 40.14 -51.67
CA MET A 1 -18.55 39.95 -50.25
C MET A 1 -18.55 38.43 -50.03
N LYS A 2 -17.48 37.83 -49.47
CA LYS A 2 -17.30 37.47 -48.05
C LYS A 2 -18.56 36.78 -47.50
N HIS A 3 -18.58 35.53 -47.04
CA HIS A 3 -17.62 34.86 -46.15
C HIS A 3 -17.59 33.33 -46.34
N ALA A 4 -16.39 32.74 -46.23
CA ALA A 4 -16.18 31.33 -45.97
C ALA A 4 -15.97 31.13 -44.45
N THR A 5 -16.52 30.05 -43.92
CA THR A 5 -16.49 29.67 -42.50
C THR A 5 -15.21 28.91 -42.13
N PRO A 6 -14.50 29.25 -41.04
CA PRO A 6 -13.52 28.34 -40.45
C PRO A 6 -13.73 28.20 -38.93
N ALA A 7 -14.60 27.27 -38.50
CA ALA A 7 -14.84 26.99 -37.08
C ALA A 7 -14.04 25.78 -36.54
N LYS A 8 -13.19 25.13 -37.35
CA LYS A 8 -12.46 23.91 -36.98
C LYS A 8 -11.04 24.12 -36.44
N SER A 9 -10.41 25.27 -36.70
CA SER A 9 -9.02 25.51 -36.26
C SER A 9 -8.87 25.93 -34.81
N PHE A 10 -9.96 26.33 -34.13
CA PHE A 10 -9.86 26.85 -32.77
C PHE A 10 -9.78 25.76 -31.69
N VAL A 11 -10.32 24.56 -31.98
CA VAL A 11 -10.37 23.45 -31.00
C VAL A 11 -8.99 22.81 -30.79
N CYS A 12 -8.14 22.73 -31.82
CA CYS A 12 -6.80 22.14 -31.70
C CYS A 12 -5.83 23.04 -30.92
N ALA A 13 -6.01 24.36 -30.96
CA ALA A 13 -5.14 25.29 -30.23
C ALA A 13 -5.35 25.23 -28.72
N ALA A 14 -6.58 24.96 -28.26
CA ALA A 14 -6.91 24.87 -26.84
C ALA A 14 -6.32 23.61 -26.15
N LEU A 15 -6.19 22.50 -26.89
CA LEU A 15 -5.61 21.25 -26.36
C LEU A 15 -4.10 21.39 -26.08
N LEU A 16 -3.34 22.10 -26.92
CA LEU A 16 -1.91 22.33 -26.72
C LEU A 16 -1.60 23.21 -25.50
N ALA A 17 -2.49 24.14 -25.15
CA ALA A 17 -2.33 24.99 -23.97
C ALA A 17 -2.57 24.24 -22.64
N LEU A 18 -3.36 23.16 -22.64
CA LEU A 18 -3.62 22.35 -21.43
C LEU A 18 -2.45 21.40 -21.09
N LEU A 19 -1.60 21.05 -22.06
CA LEU A 19 -0.45 20.15 -21.86
C LEU A 19 0.74 20.81 -21.15
N SER A 20 0.87 22.14 -21.18
CA SER A 20 2.00 22.83 -20.54
C SER A 20 1.84 23.05 -19.03
N ALA A 21 0.67 22.73 -18.45
CA ALA A 21 0.40 22.89 -17.02
C ALA A 21 0.73 21.63 -16.19
N CYS A 22 1.11 20.51 -16.83
CA CYS A 22 1.48 19.27 -16.14
C CYS A 22 3.00 19.03 -16.04
N ALA A 23 3.84 20.00 -16.42
CA ALA A 23 5.25 19.98 -16.09
C ALA A 23 5.41 20.35 -14.60
N SER A 24 5.12 19.37 -13.73
CA SER A 24 5.37 19.47 -12.30
C SER A 24 6.88 19.59 -12.09
N ASP A 25 7.25 20.66 -11.41
CA ASP A 25 8.58 20.98 -10.91
C ASP A 25 9.25 19.76 -10.26
N ALA A 26 10.46 19.44 -10.68
CA ALA A 26 11.28 18.38 -10.10
C ALA A 26 12.10 19.01 -8.97
N PRO A 27 11.93 18.61 -7.70
CA PRO A 27 12.74 19.14 -6.62
C PRO A 27 14.19 18.70 -6.80
N GLU A 28 15.11 19.65 -6.63
CA GLU A 28 16.56 19.44 -6.73
C GLU A 28 17.03 18.28 -5.83
N PRO A 29 17.92 17.40 -6.32
CA PRO A 29 18.55 16.39 -5.49
C PRO A 29 19.41 17.06 -4.41
N THR A 30 18.93 17.05 -3.17
CA THR A 30 19.81 17.26 -2.02
C THR A 30 20.66 16.01 -1.87
N GLU A 31 21.94 16.13 -2.25
CA GLU A 31 22.96 15.13 -1.96
C GLU A 31 23.11 14.97 -0.43
N LEU A 32 22.50 13.92 0.12
CA LEU A 32 22.81 13.45 1.45
C LEU A 32 23.95 12.43 1.34
N SER A 33 25.15 12.90 1.65
CA SER A 33 26.34 12.09 1.89
C SER A 33 26.04 10.94 2.87
N PRO A 34 26.39 9.67 2.56
CA PRO A 34 26.13 8.56 3.44
C PRO A 34 27.15 8.55 4.59
N ALA A 35 26.73 9.05 5.76
CA ALA A 35 27.39 8.72 7.01
C ALA A 35 27.14 7.24 7.33
N ALA A 36 28.21 6.45 7.31
CA ALA A 36 28.21 5.05 7.70
C ALA A 36 27.62 4.90 9.12
N SER A 37 26.47 4.25 9.22
CA SER A 37 25.86 3.91 10.50
C SER A 37 26.28 2.51 10.92
N ALA A 38 26.98 2.42 12.04
CA ALA A 38 27.31 1.19 12.75
C ALA A 38 26.03 0.43 13.15
N PRO A 39 26.08 -0.90 13.34
CA PRO A 39 24.89 -1.70 13.63
C PRO A 39 24.37 -1.38 15.03
N VAL A 40 23.24 -0.68 15.10
CA VAL A 40 22.43 -0.56 16.31
C VAL A 40 21.70 -1.88 16.48
N VAL A 41 21.97 -2.56 17.59
CA VAL A 41 21.18 -3.70 18.07
C VAL A 41 19.76 -3.17 18.34
N GLU A 42 18.79 -3.59 17.53
CA GLU A 42 17.38 -3.20 17.67
C GLU A 42 16.79 -3.82 18.94
N GLU A 43 16.73 -3.02 20.01
CA GLU A 43 15.80 -3.20 21.12
C GLU A 43 14.37 -3.30 20.54
N PRO A 44 13.51 -4.25 20.94
CA PRO A 44 12.16 -4.37 20.40
C PRO A 44 11.38 -3.07 20.64
N ALA A 45 11.03 -2.38 19.55
CA ALA A 45 10.31 -1.12 19.60
C ALA A 45 8.96 -1.29 20.33
N VAL A 46 8.87 -0.74 21.55
CA VAL A 46 7.66 -0.76 22.38
C VAL A 46 6.49 -0.20 21.57
N VAL A 47 5.47 -1.02 21.33
CA VAL A 47 4.24 -0.59 20.67
C VAL A 47 3.60 0.50 21.54
N PRO A 48 3.33 1.70 21.01
CA PRO A 48 2.61 2.72 21.77
C PRO A 48 1.29 2.15 22.30
N ALA A 49 0.98 2.37 23.59
CA ALA A 49 -0.15 1.73 24.27
C ALA A 49 -1.53 1.96 23.60
N HIS A 50 -1.65 3.01 22.77
CA HIS A 50 -2.85 3.36 22.04
C HIS A 50 -3.03 2.56 20.73
N LEU A 51 -1.99 1.87 20.26
CA LEU A 51 -2.04 1.06 19.05
C LEU A 51 -2.24 -0.43 19.37
N ARG A 52 -2.76 -1.14 18.38
CA ARG A 52 -2.87 -2.60 18.38
C ARG A 52 -2.11 -3.17 17.20
N GLU A 53 -1.77 -4.45 17.28
CA GLU A 53 -0.89 -5.09 16.31
C GLU A 53 -1.47 -6.41 15.81
N LEU A 54 -1.49 -6.59 14.49
CA LEU A 54 -1.70 -7.88 13.85
C LEU A 54 -0.33 -8.45 13.49
N SER A 55 0.01 -9.62 14.04
CA SER A 55 1.30 -10.28 13.78
C SER A 55 1.13 -11.65 13.13
N GLY A 56 2.16 -12.12 12.43
CA GLY A 56 2.17 -13.44 11.81
C GLY A 56 3.31 -13.64 10.84
N SER A 57 3.20 -14.62 9.96
CA SER A 57 4.16 -14.88 8.89
C SER A 57 3.46 -15.15 7.56
N LEU A 58 3.98 -14.60 6.47
CA LEU A 58 3.52 -14.88 5.11
C LEU A 58 4.31 -16.03 4.51
N LEU A 59 3.60 -17.02 3.98
CA LEU A 59 4.20 -18.14 3.25
C LEU A 59 4.21 -17.86 1.75
N ASN A 60 5.15 -18.50 1.05
CA ASN A 60 5.32 -18.47 -0.41
C ASN A 60 5.70 -17.10 -0.98
N VAL A 61 6.32 -16.20 -0.21
CA VAL A 61 6.82 -14.92 -0.74
C VAL A 61 8.17 -15.15 -1.44
N PRO A 62 8.29 -14.90 -2.75
CA PRO A 62 9.57 -15.05 -3.43
C PRO A 62 10.60 -14.05 -2.92
N ALA A 63 11.89 -14.41 -3.02
CA ALA A 63 12.97 -13.49 -2.72
C ALA A 63 12.89 -12.23 -3.60
N SER A 64 13.20 -11.08 -3.00
CA SER A 64 13.17 -9.75 -3.62
C SER A 64 11.79 -9.25 -4.06
N ALA A 65 10.71 -10.01 -3.84
CA ALA A 65 9.36 -9.55 -4.09
C ALA A 65 8.93 -8.49 -3.06
N GLU A 66 8.11 -7.54 -3.48
CA GLU A 66 7.61 -6.46 -2.63
C GLU A 66 6.20 -6.80 -2.17
N VAL A 67 6.00 -6.83 -0.86
CA VAL A 67 4.70 -7.10 -0.25
C VAL A 67 4.13 -5.79 0.28
N GLU A 68 2.93 -5.44 -0.19
CA GLU A 68 2.11 -4.39 0.41
C GLU A 68 0.96 -5.05 1.17
N MET A 69 0.88 -4.82 2.47
CA MET A 69 -0.18 -5.36 3.33
C MET A 69 -0.98 -4.22 3.94
N ALA A 70 -2.30 -4.36 3.94
CA ALA A 70 -3.22 -3.35 4.43
C ALA A 70 -4.36 -3.97 5.23
N LEU A 71 -4.71 -3.32 6.34
CA LEU A 71 -5.94 -3.51 7.07
C LEU A 71 -6.97 -2.51 6.55
N LEU A 72 -8.06 -3.02 5.97
CA LEU A 72 -9.04 -2.23 5.25
C LEU A 72 -10.42 -2.42 5.87
N ALA A 73 -11.15 -1.33 6.10
CA ALA A 73 -12.59 -1.39 6.20
C ALA A 73 -13.17 -1.59 4.79
N VAL A 74 -14.15 -2.49 4.66
CA VAL A 74 -14.78 -2.81 3.38
C VAL A 74 -16.30 -2.67 3.47
N ASP A 75 -16.92 -2.36 2.33
CA ASP A 75 -18.38 -2.34 2.22
C ASP A 75 -18.98 -3.76 2.13
N LEU A 76 -20.31 -3.84 2.04
CA LEU A 76 -21.05 -5.11 1.91
C LEU A 76 -20.71 -5.88 0.61
N ARG A 77 -20.17 -5.20 -0.42
CA ARG A 77 -19.74 -5.81 -1.68
C ARG A 77 -18.25 -6.20 -1.64
N GLY A 78 -17.58 -6.03 -0.49
CA GLY A 78 -16.16 -6.30 -0.31
C GLY A 78 -15.24 -5.28 -0.98
N ARG A 79 -15.74 -4.08 -1.31
CA ARG A 79 -14.91 -3.00 -1.88
C ARG A 79 -14.21 -2.24 -0.75
N PRO A 80 -12.93 -1.86 -0.90
CA PRO A 80 -12.26 -1.00 0.07
C PRO A 80 -13.03 0.30 0.29
N HIS A 81 -13.26 0.64 1.55
CA HIS A 81 -13.94 1.85 1.97
C HIS A 81 -13.00 2.79 2.72
N ALA A 82 -12.18 2.26 3.65
CA ALA A 82 -11.18 3.04 4.38
C ALA A 82 -9.93 2.20 4.69
N LEU A 83 -8.78 2.87 4.81
CA LEU A 83 -7.52 2.28 5.24
C LEU A 83 -7.35 2.48 6.75
N LEU A 84 -7.09 1.39 7.49
CA LEU A 84 -6.93 1.40 8.95
C LEU A 84 -5.47 1.25 9.38
N GLY A 85 -4.63 0.71 8.50
CA GLY A 85 -3.18 0.59 8.66
C GLY A 85 -2.57 -0.18 7.50
N ASP A 86 -1.30 0.08 7.20
CA ASP A 86 -0.55 -0.61 6.16
C ASP A 86 0.93 -0.77 6.52
N ILE A 87 1.58 -1.72 5.88
CA ILE A 87 3.02 -1.96 5.95
C ILE A 87 3.53 -2.43 4.58
N ARG A 88 4.83 -2.21 4.34
CA ARG A 88 5.57 -2.76 3.20
C ARG A 88 6.69 -3.66 3.69
N LEU A 89 6.85 -4.82 3.06
CA LEU A 89 7.86 -5.82 3.39
C LEU A 89 8.60 -6.25 2.12
N ARG A 90 9.83 -6.73 2.27
CA ARG A 90 10.62 -7.31 1.19
C ARG A 90 10.80 -8.81 1.42
N GLY A 91 10.45 -9.62 0.43
CA GLY A 91 10.56 -11.07 0.47
C GLY A 91 12.02 -11.51 0.52
N THR A 92 12.29 -12.51 1.35
CA THR A 92 13.61 -13.15 1.49
C THR A 92 13.67 -14.53 0.84
N GLY A 93 12.52 -15.07 0.39
CA GLY A 93 12.38 -16.47 -0.05
C GLY A 93 12.00 -17.42 1.08
N GLU A 94 12.06 -16.96 2.33
CA GLU A 94 11.67 -17.69 3.54
C GLU A 94 10.30 -17.19 4.05
N PRO A 95 9.66 -17.90 5.02
CA PRO A 95 8.49 -17.37 5.71
C PRO A 95 8.73 -15.96 6.23
N LEU A 96 7.93 -15.00 5.77
CA LEU A 96 8.17 -13.57 5.98
C LEU A 96 7.34 -13.04 7.15
N PRO A 97 7.95 -12.74 8.32
CA PRO A 97 7.21 -12.20 9.46
C PRO A 97 6.65 -10.81 9.14
N PHE A 98 5.50 -10.49 9.75
CA PHE A 98 4.89 -9.18 9.65
C PHE A 98 4.30 -8.75 10.99
N ASN A 99 4.30 -7.44 11.22
CA ASN A 99 3.65 -6.76 12.35
C ASN A 99 2.96 -5.49 11.82
N LEU A 100 1.63 -5.53 11.66
CA LEU A 100 0.84 -4.40 11.19
C LEU A 100 0.17 -3.71 12.37
N ARG A 101 0.50 -2.44 12.59
CA ARG A 101 -0.09 -1.63 13.66
C ARG A 101 -1.31 -0.85 13.17
N PHE A 102 -2.32 -0.71 14.02
CA PHE A 102 -3.54 0.04 13.71
C PHE A 102 -4.11 0.73 14.96
N ASN A 103 -4.92 1.76 14.75
CA ASN A 103 -5.67 2.41 15.81
C ASN A 103 -6.99 1.64 16.07
N PRO A 104 -7.20 1.07 17.26
CA PRO A 104 -8.44 0.34 17.57
C PRO A 104 -9.70 1.22 17.56
N GLU A 105 -9.58 2.53 17.78
CA GLU A 105 -10.73 3.45 17.79
C GLU A 105 -11.31 3.72 16.40
N THR A 106 -10.51 3.58 15.34
CA THR A 106 -11.03 3.71 13.96
C THR A 106 -11.68 2.42 13.49
N PHE A 107 -11.27 1.27 14.02
CA PHE A 107 -11.80 -0.05 13.68
C PHE A 107 -13.28 -0.19 14.01
N THR A 108 -13.71 0.26 15.20
CA THR A 108 -15.09 0.09 15.71
C THR A 108 -16.14 0.87 14.91
N ARG A 109 -15.72 1.74 14.00
CA ARG A 109 -16.62 2.50 13.12
C ARG A 109 -17.16 1.68 11.95
N TYR A 110 -16.59 0.51 11.69
CA TYR A 110 -16.87 -0.28 10.48
C TYR A 110 -17.40 -1.67 10.80
N GLN A 111 -18.38 -2.12 10.01
CA GLN A 111 -19.00 -3.44 10.19
C GLN A 111 -18.12 -4.61 9.75
N LYS A 112 -17.22 -4.36 8.78
CA LYS A 112 -16.35 -5.39 8.22
C LYS A 112 -14.96 -4.83 7.97
N VAL A 113 -13.97 -5.49 8.57
CA VAL A 113 -12.55 -5.17 8.42
C VAL A 113 -11.82 -6.41 7.89
N GLU A 114 -10.96 -6.22 6.91
CA GLU A 114 -10.20 -7.27 6.25
C GLU A 114 -8.72 -6.93 6.17
N LEU A 115 -7.88 -7.91 6.47
CA LEU A 115 -6.46 -7.90 6.12
C LEU A 115 -6.30 -8.39 4.67
N ARG A 116 -5.59 -7.60 3.87
CA ARG A 116 -5.24 -7.93 2.49
C ARG A 116 -3.75 -7.71 2.26
N ALA A 117 -3.17 -8.46 1.35
CA ALA A 117 -1.80 -8.24 0.91
C ALA A 117 -1.68 -8.49 -0.59
N ARG A 118 -0.77 -7.75 -1.23
CA ARG A 118 -0.39 -7.85 -2.64
C ARG A 118 1.10 -8.06 -2.71
N VAL A 119 1.53 -8.97 -3.57
CA VAL A 119 2.96 -9.22 -3.81
C VAL A 119 3.30 -8.87 -5.24
N ASN A 120 4.19 -7.92 -5.40
CA ASN A 120 4.69 -7.48 -6.69
C ASN A 120 6.13 -7.98 -6.89
N GLN A 121 6.45 -8.39 -8.11
CA GLN A 121 7.81 -8.67 -8.53
C GLN A 121 8.06 -7.99 -9.87
N SER A 122 9.08 -7.13 -9.92
CA SER A 122 9.40 -6.34 -11.12
C SER A 122 8.19 -5.58 -11.68
N GLY A 123 7.41 -4.96 -10.80
CA GLY A 123 6.22 -4.18 -11.15
C GLY A 123 4.96 -5.00 -11.50
N ARG A 124 5.03 -6.34 -11.47
CA ARG A 124 3.89 -7.22 -11.75
C ARG A 124 3.34 -7.82 -10.47
N LEU A 125 2.02 -7.74 -10.28
CA LEU A 125 1.31 -8.47 -9.22
C LEU A 125 1.38 -9.98 -9.50
N ILE A 126 1.99 -10.73 -8.60
CA ILE A 126 2.20 -12.18 -8.74
C ILE A 126 1.41 -12.99 -7.72
N LEU A 127 1.24 -12.48 -6.50
CA LEU A 127 0.50 -13.16 -5.43
C LEU A 127 -0.41 -12.18 -4.69
N ARG A 128 -1.38 -12.75 -3.98
CA ARG A 128 -2.26 -12.03 -3.06
C ARG A 128 -2.56 -12.87 -1.83
N LEU A 129 -2.87 -12.21 -0.73
CA LEU A 129 -3.50 -12.84 0.42
C LEU A 129 -5.02 -12.97 0.14
N PRO A 130 -5.64 -14.16 0.27
CA PRO A 130 -7.09 -14.27 0.32
C PRO A 130 -7.64 -13.37 1.44
N ALA A 131 -8.74 -12.66 1.19
CA ALA A 131 -9.29 -11.72 2.17
C ALA A 131 -9.49 -12.39 3.53
N ARG A 132 -8.82 -11.85 4.56
CA ARG A 132 -8.87 -12.37 5.92
C ARG A 132 -9.64 -11.40 6.80
N THR A 133 -10.84 -11.76 7.21
CA THR A 133 -11.64 -10.88 8.07
C THR A 133 -11.05 -10.83 9.47
N ILE A 134 -10.96 -9.62 10.03
CA ILE A 134 -10.52 -9.35 11.40
C ILE A 134 -11.77 -8.95 12.17
N MET A 135 -12.06 -9.67 13.26
CA MET A 135 -13.29 -9.48 14.05
C MET A 135 -13.13 -8.52 15.21
N GLN A 136 -11.89 -8.37 15.67
CA GLN A 136 -11.57 -7.88 17.00
C GLN A 136 -10.55 -6.74 16.86
N PRO A 137 -10.80 -5.55 17.42
CA PRO A 137 -9.88 -4.42 17.41
C PRO A 137 -8.75 -4.57 18.45
N GLU A 138 -8.29 -5.80 18.71
CA GLU A 138 -7.24 -6.10 19.68
C GLU A 138 -5.95 -6.56 18.98
N SER A 139 -4.85 -6.60 19.73
CA SER A 139 -3.63 -7.21 19.22
C SER A 139 -3.82 -8.72 19.11
N GLN A 140 -3.48 -9.31 17.97
CA GLN A 140 -3.69 -10.73 17.73
C GLN A 140 -2.63 -11.31 16.78
N THR A 141 -2.21 -12.54 17.07
CA THR A 141 -1.32 -13.32 16.22
C THR A 141 -2.15 -14.19 15.27
N LEU A 142 -1.95 -14.00 13.97
CA LEU A 142 -2.68 -14.66 12.88
C LEU A 142 -2.03 -15.98 12.44
N GLY A 143 -0.83 -16.29 12.93
CA GLY A 143 -0.05 -17.45 12.53
C GLY A 143 0.49 -17.33 11.11
N SER A 144 0.65 -18.47 10.43
CA SER A 144 1.15 -18.53 9.07
C SER A 144 0.02 -18.35 8.04
N LEU A 145 0.18 -17.39 7.14
CA LEU A 145 -0.80 -17.02 6.12
C LEU A 145 -0.25 -17.36 4.73
N SER A 146 -0.91 -18.26 4.02
CA SER A 146 -0.52 -18.65 2.67
C SER A 146 -1.00 -17.65 1.63
N LEU A 147 -0.06 -17.14 0.84
CA LEU A 147 -0.36 -16.37 -0.36
C LEU A 147 -0.72 -17.30 -1.52
N VAL A 148 -1.60 -16.80 -2.39
CA VAL A 148 -2.07 -17.51 -3.59
C VAL A 148 -1.77 -16.68 -4.84
N PRO A 149 -1.65 -17.31 -6.03
CA PRO A 149 -1.51 -16.57 -7.29
C PRO A 149 -2.56 -15.47 -7.46
N ALA A 150 -2.11 -14.33 -7.97
CA ALA A 150 -3.00 -13.27 -8.42
C ALA A 150 -3.68 -13.67 -9.74
N PRO A 151 -4.96 -13.29 -9.94
CA PRO A 151 -5.70 -13.57 -11.18
C PRO A 151 -5.16 -12.81 -12.38
#